data_AF-A0A974B1T4-F1
#
_entry.id   AF-A0A974B1T4-F1
#
_cell.length_a   1.000
_cell.length_b   1.000
_cell.length_c   1.000
_cell.angle_alpha   90.00
_cell.angle_beta   90.00
_cell.angle_gamma   90.00
#
_symmetry.space_group_name_H-M   'P 1'
#
loop_
_entity.id
_entity.type
_entity.pdbx_description
1 polymer ?
#
loop_
_entity_poly.entity_id
_entity_poly.type
_entity_poly.pdbx_seq_one_letter_code
_entity_poly.pdbx_strand_id
1 'polypeptide(L)'
;MGDTEDAGAAAETTTRNAEGQPPDGRRSRWPRRLLWAVVALPVVVGGLVAGWFAWVMVSFMVSDDPFGTHSTISCSAAMEFAHGRLPERTTDEDCSVDDWMDDVVRGTFRMPREDVDEWLASAYPNARPEEHCDEDICIEFGTSDDPADPFAEPTPSATAATATASATAATATPSATAAVPDASAIGTGTAAPTGADVVRLTVRHENGTTALVTLEAFDD
;
A
#
# COMPACT_ATOMS: atom_id res chain seq x y z
N MET A 1 10.85 91.80 -16.49
CA MET A 1 11.49 90.95 -17.52
C MET A 1 10.72 89.65 -17.52
N GLY A 2 9.79 89.34 -18.42
CA GLY A 2 9.04 90.07 -19.45
C GLY A 2 7.69 89.33 -19.51
N ASP A 3 6.58 90.06 -19.64
CA ASP A 3 5.90 90.29 -20.92
C ASP A 3 5.23 88.99 -21.41
N THR A 4 3.91 88.81 -21.31
CA THR A 4 2.77 89.42 -22.06
C THR A 4 2.08 88.26 -22.77
N GLU A 5 0.80 88.02 -22.49
CA GLU A 5 -0.29 88.16 -23.47
C GLU A 5 -0.27 87.11 -24.58
N ASP A 6 -1.21 86.18 -24.50
CA ASP A 6 -2.05 85.87 -25.66
C ASP A 6 -3.47 85.59 -25.18
N ALA A 7 -4.32 86.58 -25.45
CA ALA A 7 -5.76 86.53 -25.37
C ALA A 7 -6.32 86.44 -26.80
N GLY A 8 -7.27 85.53 -27.02
CA GLY A 8 -8.02 85.43 -28.28
C GLY A 8 -8.88 84.16 -28.26
N ALA A 9 -10.07 84.18 -27.64
CA ALA A 9 -11.33 84.68 -28.21
C ALA A 9 -11.88 83.80 -29.35
N ALA A 10 -12.80 82.89 -28.99
CA ALA A 10 -14.02 82.49 -29.72
C ALA A 10 -14.62 81.31 -28.93
N ALA A 11 -15.60 81.50 -28.04
CA ALA A 11 -17.01 81.71 -28.38
C ALA A 11 -17.53 80.69 -29.40
N GLU A 12 -17.89 79.49 -28.95
CA GLU A 12 -19.06 78.82 -29.51
C GLU A 12 -19.86 78.10 -28.42
N THR A 13 -20.89 78.82 -27.99
CA THR A 13 -22.09 78.36 -27.31
C THR A 13 -22.64 77.11 -27.97
N THR A 14 -22.58 75.95 -27.32
CA THR A 14 -23.57 74.87 -27.52
C THR A 14 -23.76 74.13 -26.19
N THR A 15 -24.31 74.84 -25.20
CA THR A 15 -25.10 74.24 -24.13
C THR A 15 -26.44 73.83 -24.73
N ARG A 16 -26.45 72.74 -25.51
CA ARG A 16 -27.68 72.10 -25.93
C ARG A 16 -28.23 71.38 -24.70
N ASN A 17 -29.13 72.06 -23.99
CA ASN A 17 -30.05 71.45 -23.04
C ASN A 17 -30.72 70.27 -23.74
N ALA A 18 -30.20 69.07 -23.50
CA ALA A 18 -30.94 67.84 -23.75
C ALA A 18 -31.88 67.68 -22.56
N GLU A 19 -33.00 68.40 -22.67
CA GLU A 19 -34.20 68.19 -21.89
C GLU A 19 -34.51 66.70 -21.80
N GLY A 20 -34.99 66.31 -20.62
CA GLY A 20 -35.08 64.93 -20.16
C GLY A 20 -35.75 64.02 -21.17
N GLN A 21 -34.94 63.14 -21.76
CA GLN A 21 -35.43 61.86 -22.19
C GLN A 21 -35.38 60.98 -20.93
N PRO A 22 -36.51 60.66 -20.26
CA PRO A 22 -36.48 59.59 -19.27
C PRO A 22 -35.87 58.40 -20.01
N PRO A 23 -34.82 57.74 -19.48
CA PRO A 23 -34.20 56.63 -20.19
C PRO A 23 -35.31 55.64 -20.51
N ASP A 24 -35.66 55.58 -21.79
CA ASP A 24 -36.78 54.83 -22.31
C ASP A 24 -36.66 53.45 -21.70
N GLY A 25 -37.68 53.09 -20.92
CA GLY A 25 -37.77 51.87 -20.15
C GLY A 25 -37.60 50.68 -21.06
N ARG A 26 -36.35 50.39 -21.37
CA ARG A 26 -35.87 49.20 -22.06
C ARG A 26 -36.00 48.14 -21.00
N ARG A 27 -37.26 47.75 -20.74
CA ARG A 27 -37.69 46.65 -19.88
C ARG A 27 -36.88 45.48 -20.34
N SER A 28 -35.75 45.32 -19.67
CA SER A 28 -34.70 44.44 -20.09
C SER A 28 -35.39 43.08 -20.07
N ARG A 29 -35.36 42.34 -21.17
CA ARG A 29 -35.74 40.92 -21.15
C ARG A 29 -34.64 40.06 -20.49
N TRP A 30 -33.60 40.74 -20.01
CA TRP A 30 -32.42 40.26 -19.30
C TRP A 30 -32.63 39.76 -17.86
N PRO A 31 -33.59 40.24 -17.03
CA PRO A 31 -33.68 39.84 -15.63
C PRO A 31 -34.15 38.40 -15.51
N ARG A 32 -34.94 37.90 -16.48
CA ARG A 32 -35.32 36.48 -16.52
C ARG A 32 -34.13 35.59 -16.85
N ARG A 33 -33.28 35.96 -17.82
CA ARG A 33 -32.08 35.16 -18.16
C ARG A 33 -31.05 35.18 -17.03
N LEU A 34 -30.86 36.33 -16.39
CA LEU A 34 -29.98 36.45 -15.23
C LEU A 34 -30.48 35.63 -14.04
N LEU A 35 -31.79 35.68 -13.76
CA LEU A 35 -32.40 34.90 -12.69
C LEU A 35 -32.31 33.39 -12.97
N TRP A 36 -32.56 32.95 -14.21
CA TRP A 36 -32.33 31.55 -14.59
C TRP A 36 -30.86 31.14 -14.51
N ALA A 37 -29.92 32.02 -14.84
CA ALA A 37 -28.49 31.73 -14.70
C ALA A 37 -28.09 31.55 -13.23
N VAL A 38 -28.60 32.39 -12.32
CA VAL A 38 -28.34 32.29 -10.87
C VAL A 38 -28.90 30.99 -10.29
N VAL A 39 -30.05 30.50 -10.79
CA VAL A 39 -30.65 29.24 -10.35
C VAL A 39 -30.00 28.02 -11.00
N ALA A 40 -29.65 28.10 -12.29
CA ALA A 40 -29.06 26.99 -13.03
C ALA A 40 -27.61 26.72 -12.60
N LEU A 41 -26.85 27.76 -12.22
CA LEU A 41 -25.46 27.63 -11.81
C LEU A 41 -25.24 26.65 -10.64
N PRO A 42 -25.90 26.78 -9.47
CA PRO A 42 -25.72 25.84 -8.37
C PRO A 42 -26.19 24.43 -8.70
N VAL A 43 -27.19 24.27 -9.58
CA VAL A 43 -27.64 22.94 -10.03
C VAL A 43 -26.57 22.27 -10.89
N VAL A 44 -25.96 23.02 -11.82
CA VAL A 44 -24.86 22.51 -12.65
C VAL A 44 -23.63 22.20 -11.80
N VAL A 45 -23.23 23.11 -10.92
CA VAL A 45 -22.10 22.90 -10.00
C VAL A 45 -22.36 21.72 -9.08
N GLY A 46 -23.56 21.64 -8.49
CA GLY A 46 -23.96 20.52 -7.62
C GLY A 46 -23.96 19.18 -8.37
N GLY A 47 -24.45 19.15 -9.61
CA GLY A 47 -24.41 17.96 -10.45
C GLY A 47 -22.99 17.52 -10.81
N LEU A 48 -22.08 18.46 -11.11
CA LEU A 48 -20.67 18.18 -11.36
C LEU A 48 -19.96 17.63 -10.12
N VAL A 49 -20.20 18.25 -8.95
CA VAL A 49 -19.63 17.79 -7.68
C VAL A 49 -20.16 16.41 -7.30
N ALA A 50 -21.47 16.19 -7.41
CA ALA A 50 -22.09 14.89 -7.12
C ALA A 50 -21.61 13.81 -8.09
N GLY A 51 -21.49 14.13 -9.39
CA GLY A 51 -20.97 13.21 -10.40
C GLY A 51 -19.50 12.84 -10.16
N TRP A 52 -18.66 13.83 -9.84
CA TRP A 52 -17.26 13.60 -9.48
C TRP A 52 -17.15 12.74 -8.22
N PHE A 53 -17.92 13.05 -7.17
CA PHE A 53 -17.91 12.28 -5.93
C PHE A 53 -18.38 10.83 -6.15
N ALA A 54 -19.46 10.62 -6.91
CA ALA A 54 -19.92 9.28 -7.27
C ALA A 54 -18.87 8.50 -8.05
N TRP A 55 -18.17 9.15 -9.00
CA TRP A 55 -17.07 8.53 -9.73
C TRP A 55 -15.92 8.14 -8.81
N VAL A 56 -15.50 9.02 -7.89
CA VAL A 56 -14.47 8.72 -6.88
C VAL A 56 -14.89 7.52 -6.03
N MET A 57 -16.11 7.51 -5.48
CA MET A 57 -16.62 6.40 -4.67
C MET A 57 -16.66 5.07 -5.45
N VAL A 58 -17.07 5.09 -6.72
CA VAL A 58 -17.04 3.89 -7.58
C VAL A 58 -15.59 3.44 -7.82
N SER A 59 -14.67 4.36 -8.06
CA SER A 59 -13.25 4.02 -8.20
C SER A 59 -12.71 3.37 -6.93
N PHE A 60 -13.03 3.92 -5.75
CA PHE A 60 -12.65 3.35 -4.46
C PHE A 60 -13.28 1.97 -4.19
N MET A 61 -14.50 1.72 -4.69
CA MET A 61 -15.18 0.43 -4.52
C MET A 61 -14.72 -0.66 -5.51
N VAL A 62 -14.15 -0.28 -6.66
CA VAL A 62 -13.77 -1.21 -7.73
C VAL A 62 -12.27 -1.48 -7.75
N SER A 63 -11.45 -0.55 -7.26
CA SER A 63 -10.00 -0.77 -7.12
C SER A 63 -9.71 -1.61 -5.89
N ASP A 64 -9.02 -2.74 -6.09
CA ASP A 64 -8.51 -3.58 -4.99
C ASP A 64 -7.46 -2.84 -4.15
N ASP A 65 -6.76 -1.87 -4.76
CA ASP A 65 -5.84 -0.94 -4.09
C ASP A 65 -6.09 0.51 -4.55
N PRO A 66 -6.99 1.26 -3.89
CA PRO A 66 -7.31 2.61 -4.30
C PRO A 66 -6.30 3.66 -3.80
N PHE A 67 -5.37 3.29 -2.92
CA PHE A 67 -4.39 4.21 -2.35
C PHE A 67 -2.96 4.00 -2.89
N GLY A 68 -2.76 2.96 -3.72
CA GLY A 68 -1.43 2.60 -4.19
C GLY A 68 -0.55 2.05 -3.06
N THR A 69 -1.18 1.46 -2.04
CA THR A 69 -0.50 0.92 -0.86
C THR A 69 -0.01 -0.49 -1.09
N HIS A 70 -0.45 -1.15 -2.16
CA HIS A 70 -0.03 -2.49 -2.50
C HIS A 70 1.13 -2.44 -3.50
N SER A 71 2.26 -3.05 -3.15
CA SER A 71 3.39 -3.17 -4.06
C SER A 71 3.99 -4.57 -4.07
N THR A 72 4.31 -5.07 -5.27
CA THR A 72 4.97 -6.36 -5.44
C THR A 72 6.44 -6.23 -5.03
N ILE A 73 6.91 -7.16 -4.18
CA ILE A 73 8.31 -7.25 -3.73
C ILE A 73 8.87 -8.64 -4.05
N SER A 74 10.20 -8.80 -4.00
CA SER A 74 10.77 -10.13 -4.15
C SER A 74 10.50 -10.99 -2.92
N CYS A 75 10.18 -12.28 -3.11
CA CYS A 75 9.95 -13.18 -1.98
C CYS A 75 11.20 -13.36 -1.10
N SER A 76 12.40 -13.14 -1.65
CA SER A 76 13.63 -13.05 -0.83
C SER A 76 13.60 -11.88 0.15
N ALA A 77 13.10 -10.71 -0.26
CA ALA A 77 12.97 -9.54 0.61
C ALA A 77 11.85 -9.73 1.63
N ALA A 78 10.74 -10.34 1.22
CA ALA A 78 9.66 -10.71 2.13
C ALA A 78 10.13 -11.68 3.22
N MET A 79 10.93 -12.69 2.86
CA MET A 79 11.51 -13.63 3.81
C MET A 79 12.56 -13.00 4.71
N GLU A 80 13.36 -12.06 4.21
CA GLU A 80 14.33 -11.30 5.01
C GLU A 80 13.62 -10.43 6.05
N PHE A 81 12.50 -9.80 5.67
CA PHE A 81 11.62 -9.10 6.61
C PHE A 81 11.07 -10.05 7.67
N ALA A 82 10.65 -11.26 7.29
CA ALA A 82 10.23 -12.30 8.22
C ALA A 82 11.37 -13.00 8.99
N HIS A 83 12.61 -12.49 8.97
CA HIS A 83 13.79 -13.11 9.60
C HIS A 83 14.10 -14.55 9.13
N GLY A 84 13.54 -14.97 8.01
CA GLY A 84 13.72 -16.29 7.43
C GLY A 84 14.60 -16.26 6.18
N ARG A 85 14.78 -17.45 5.58
CA ARG A 85 15.42 -17.60 4.26
C ARG A 85 14.49 -18.33 3.32
N LEU A 86 14.35 -17.79 2.11
CA LEU A 86 13.56 -18.44 1.06
C LEU A 86 14.19 -19.81 0.71
N PRO A 87 13.40 -20.89 0.58
CA PRO A 87 13.93 -22.18 0.17
C PRO A 87 14.57 -22.12 -1.23
N GLU A 88 15.53 -23.00 -1.50
CA GLU A 88 16.23 -23.04 -2.80
C GLU A 88 15.35 -23.60 -3.93
N ARG A 89 14.40 -24.50 -3.59
CA ARG A 89 13.53 -25.21 -4.55
C ARG A 89 12.12 -24.60 -4.62
N THR A 90 12.04 -23.27 -4.54
CA THR A 90 10.77 -22.55 -4.50
C THR A 90 10.24 -22.27 -5.90
N THR A 91 8.92 -22.30 -6.06
CA THR A 91 8.21 -22.03 -7.32
C THR A 91 6.93 -21.26 -7.06
N ASP A 92 6.34 -20.68 -8.11
CA ASP A 92 5.09 -19.91 -8.04
C ASP A 92 5.12 -18.84 -6.94
N GLU A 93 6.23 -18.10 -6.89
CA GLU A 93 6.47 -17.02 -5.93
C GLU A 93 5.60 -15.81 -6.23
N ASP A 94 4.78 -15.40 -5.26
CA ASP A 94 3.99 -14.18 -5.30
C ASP A 94 4.08 -13.49 -3.94
N CYS A 95 4.81 -12.39 -3.88
CA CYS A 95 5.04 -11.64 -2.66
C CYS A 95 4.75 -10.15 -2.85
N SER A 96 4.14 -9.57 -1.84
CA SER A 96 3.69 -8.19 -1.83
C SER A 96 3.82 -7.58 -0.44
N VAL A 97 3.87 -6.26 -0.40
CA VAL A 97 3.77 -5.47 0.83
C VAL A 97 2.59 -4.51 0.70
N ASP A 98 1.86 -4.37 1.80
CA ASP A 98 0.77 -3.42 1.96
C ASP A 98 1.21 -2.32 2.95
N ASP A 99 1.53 -1.13 2.44
CA ASP A 99 2.09 0.01 3.19
C ASP A 99 1.00 1.09 3.48
N TRP A 100 -0.06 0.75 4.22
CA TRP A 100 -1.10 1.73 4.58
C TRP A 100 -0.96 2.28 6.00
N MET A 101 -1.14 1.44 7.02
CA MET A 101 -1.05 1.84 8.44
C MET A 101 0.12 1.16 9.11
N ASP A 102 0.18 -0.17 8.93
CA ASP A 102 1.22 -1.06 9.38
C ASP A 102 1.79 -1.73 8.12
N ASP A 103 3.09 -2.01 8.11
CA ASP A 103 3.74 -2.67 6.99
C ASP A 103 3.43 -4.17 7.07
N VAL A 104 2.50 -4.63 6.24
CA VAL A 104 2.14 -6.05 6.18
C VAL A 104 2.76 -6.68 4.96
N VAL A 105 3.67 -7.63 5.18
CA VAL A 105 4.26 -8.41 4.11
C VAL A 105 3.50 -9.72 3.94
N ARG A 106 2.99 -9.94 2.73
CA ARG A 106 2.31 -11.18 2.34
C ARG A 106 3.13 -11.91 1.28
N GLY A 107 3.32 -13.20 1.47
CA GLY A 107 4.00 -14.04 0.50
C GLY A 107 3.30 -15.37 0.33
N THR A 108 3.18 -15.83 -0.91
CA THR A 108 2.82 -17.20 -1.21
C THR A 108 3.89 -17.82 -2.08
N PHE A 109 4.25 -19.05 -1.75
CA PHE A 109 5.18 -19.81 -2.55
C PHE A 109 4.94 -21.30 -2.41
N ARG A 110 5.34 -22.05 -3.44
CA ARG A 110 5.24 -23.52 -3.47
C ARG A 110 6.60 -24.15 -3.30
N MET A 111 6.63 -25.20 -2.49
CA MET A 111 7.81 -26.03 -2.30
C MET A 111 7.48 -27.53 -2.18
N PRO A 112 8.45 -28.42 -2.40
CA PRO A 112 8.26 -29.85 -2.21
C PRO A 112 7.94 -30.17 -0.75
N ARG A 113 6.90 -30.98 -0.54
CA ARG A 113 6.38 -31.29 0.80
C ARG A 113 7.44 -31.93 1.69
N GLU A 114 8.31 -32.76 1.12
CA GLU A 114 9.38 -33.43 1.86
C GLU A 114 10.45 -32.48 2.41
N ASP A 115 10.56 -31.27 1.86
CA ASP A 115 11.55 -30.28 2.29
C ASP A 115 10.99 -29.32 3.37
N VAL A 116 9.66 -29.27 3.54
CA VAL A 116 8.99 -28.26 4.39
C VAL A 116 9.47 -28.35 5.83
N ASP A 117 9.49 -29.55 6.41
CA ASP A 117 9.84 -29.75 7.82
C ASP A 117 11.30 -29.38 8.11
N GLU A 118 12.23 -29.78 7.24
CA GLU A 118 13.66 -29.45 7.37
C GLU A 118 13.89 -27.95 7.21
N TRP A 119 13.21 -27.33 6.24
CA TRP A 119 13.29 -25.89 6.01
C TRP A 119 12.73 -25.11 7.21
N LEU A 120 11.55 -25.46 7.73
CA LEU A 120 10.96 -24.80 8.89
C LEU A 120 11.86 -24.88 10.12
N ALA A 121 12.43 -26.06 10.41
CA ALA A 121 13.35 -26.25 11.53
C ALA A 121 14.65 -25.43 11.39
N SER A 122 15.10 -25.18 10.15
CA SER A 122 16.32 -24.42 9.85
C SER A 122 16.10 -22.91 9.80
N ALA A 123 14.98 -22.48 9.19
CA ALA A 123 14.62 -21.08 9.04
C ALA A 123 14.07 -20.49 10.33
N TYR A 124 13.31 -21.28 11.11
CA TYR A 124 12.62 -20.85 12.32
C TYR A 124 12.86 -21.83 13.47
N PRO A 125 14.09 -21.91 14.01
CA PRO A 125 14.42 -22.89 15.06
C PRO A 125 13.66 -22.68 16.37
N ASN A 126 13.13 -21.47 16.60
CA ASN A 126 12.37 -21.11 17.80
C ASN A 126 10.85 -21.08 17.58
N ALA A 127 10.39 -21.43 16.38
CA ALA A 127 8.97 -21.55 16.07
C ALA A 127 8.29 -22.56 16.99
N ARG A 128 7.12 -22.21 17.51
CA ARG A 128 6.25 -23.15 18.20
C ARG A 128 5.03 -23.43 17.32
N PRO A 129 4.65 -24.69 17.12
CA PRO A 129 3.40 -25.00 16.45
C PRO A 129 2.23 -24.51 17.32
N GLU A 130 1.25 -23.85 16.70
CA GLU A 130 0.02 -23.47 17.39
C GLU A 130 -0.84 -24.69 17.69
N GLU A 131 -1.45 -24.74 18.88
CA GLU A 131 -2.30 -25.87 19.29
C GLU A 131 -3.67 -25.89 18.59
N HIS A 132 -4.11 -24.77 18.02
CA HIS A 132 -5.44 -24.60 17.44
C HIS A 132 -5.34 -24.00 16.04
N CYS A 133 -5.14 -24.86 15.05
CA CYS A 133 -5.27 -24.47 13.65
C CYS A 133 -6.23 -25.35 12.87
N ASP A 134 -7.00 -24.70 12.00
CA ASP A 134 -7.89 -25.36 11.04
C ASP A 134 -7.12 -25.86 9.79
N GLU A 135 -5.89 -25.38 9.58
CA GLU A 135 -4.93 -25.83 8.56
C GLU A 135 -3.96 -26.93 9.03
N ASP A 136 -3.19 -27.51 8.08
CA ASP A 136 -2.29 -28.63 8.34
C ASP A 136 -1.13 -28.27 9.29
N ILE A 137 -0.56 -27.06 9.15
CA ILE A 137 0.51 -26.51 10.03
C ILE A 137 0.36 -24.99 10.12
N CYS A 138 0.32 -24.48 11.35
CA CYS A 138 0.47 -23.06 11.66
C CYS A 138 1.60 -22.85 12.65
N ILE A 139 2.39 -21.83 12.38
CA ILE A 139 3.47 -21.39 13.23
C ILE A 139 3.34 -19.89 13.40
N GLU A 140 3.25 -19.45 14.65
CA GLU A 140 3.44 -18.06 15.04
C GLU A 140 4.82 -17.90 15.66
N PHE A 141 5.53 -16.88 15.20
CA PHE A 141 6.80 -16.46 15.75
C PHE A 141 6.66 -15.01 16.21
N GLY A 142 6.82 -14.77 17.51
CA GLY A 142 6.97 -13.44 18.09
C GLY A 142 8.42 -13.23 18.54
N THR A 143 9.03 -12.10 18.17
CA THR A 143 10.36 -11.70 18.66
C THR A 143 10.36 -11.23 20.12
N SER A 144 9.20 -11.24 20.78
CA SER A 144 8.96 -10.64 22.09
C SER A 144 9.62 -11.43 23.24
N ASP A 145 10.94 -11.42 23.30
CA ASP A 145 11.68 -11.44 24.57
C ASP A 145 11.56 -10.05 25.23
N ASP A 146 10.33 -9.56 25.44
CA ASP A 146 10.09 -8.40 26.30
C ASP A 146 9.86 -8.93 27.73
N PRO A 147 10.87 -8.88 28.62
CA PRO A 147 10.73 -9.36 29.99
C PRO A 147 9.79 -8.50 30.85
N ALA A 148 9.12 -7.50 30.26
CA ALA A 148 8.27 -6.55 30.96
C ALA A 148 6.79 -6.66 30.62
N ASP A 149 6.28 -7.80 30.12
CA ASP A 149 4.85 -8.08 30.24
C ASP A 149 4.54 -8.62 31.65
N PRO A 150 3.98 -7.80 32.57
CA PRO A 150 3.63 -8.25 33.92
C PRO A 150 2.45 -9.24 33.93
N PHE A 151 1.84 -9.52 32.77
CA PHE A 151 0.74 -10.46 32.59
C PHE A 151 1.11 -11.74 31.85
N ALA A 152 2.36 -11.90 31.42
CA ALA A 152 2.83 -13.19 30.90
C ALA A 152 2.73 -14.25 32.02
N GLU A 153 1.69 -15.10 31.93
CA GLU A 153 1.50 -16.18 32.88
C GLU A 153 2.74 -17.10 32.86
N PRO A 154 3.30 -17.48 34.02
CA PRO A 154 4.50 -18.29 34.07
C PRO A 154 4.24 -19.63 33.39
N THR A 155 4.74 -19.78 32.16
CA THR A 155 4.66 -21.04 31.42
C THR A 155 5.41 -22.09 32.24
N PRO A 156 4.79 -23.24 32.58
CA PRO A 156 5.47 -24.28 33.33
C PRO A 156 6.66 -24.76 32.50
N SER A 157 7.87 -24.54 33.01
CA SER A 157 9.12 -24.97 32.40
C SER A 157 9.03 -26.44 32.03
N ALA A 158 8.91 -26.73 30.75
CA ALA A 158 9.02 -28.07 30.22
C ALA A 158 10.47 -28.53 30.45
N THR A 159 10.60 -29.42 31.43
CA THR A 159 11.81 -30.16 31.77
C THR A 159 12.53 -30.64 30.52
N ALA A 160 13.82 -30.29 30.44
CA ALA A 160 14.74 -30.65 29.37
C ALA A 160 14.64 -32.15 28.99
N ALA A 161 14.16 -32.42 27.78
CA ALA A 161 14.36 -33.70 27.11
C ALA A 161 15.66 -33.61 26.31
N THR A 162 16.76 -34.07 26.90
CA THR A 162 18.05 -34.23 26.24
C THR A 162 17.94 -35.31 25.16
N ALA A 163 17.72 -34.91 23.90
CA ALA A 163 17.85 -35.81 22.76
C ALA A 163 19.29 -35.74 22.22
N THR A 164 20.08 -36.76 22.53
CA THR A 164 21.37 -37.02 21.88
C THR A 164 21.12 -37.62 20.50
N ALA A 165 21.38 -36.87 19.43
CA ALA A 165 21.40 -37.39 18.07
C ALA A 165 22.81 -37.29 17.49
N SER A 166 23.41 -38.46 17.23
CA SER A 166 24.67 -38.60 16.51
C SER A 166 24.42 -38.45 15.01
N ALA A 167 24.85 -37.34 14.42
CA ALA A 167 24.83 -37.14 12.97
C ALA A 167 26.09 -37.78 12.34
N THR A 168 25.87 -38.75 11.45
CA THR A 168 26.92 -39.31 10.58
C THR A 168 26.92 -38.48 9.30
N ALA A 169 27.99 -37.71 9.07
CA ALA A 169 28.13 -36.88 7.87
C ALA A 169 28.38 -37.76 6.64
N ALA A 170 27.43 -37.76 5.70
CA ALA A 170 27.63 -38.24 4.33
C ALA A 170 27.86 -37.01 3.43
N THR A 171 29.10 -36.86 2.96
CA THR A 171 29.50 -35.82 2.02
C THR A 171 28.88 -36.08 0.65
N ALA A 172 27.95 -35.24 0.21
CA ALA A 172 27.50 -35.19 -1.17
C ALA A 172 27.83 -33.82 -1.76
N THR A 173 28.68 -33.82 -2.79
CA THR A 173 29.01 -32.67 -3.62
C THR A 173 28.05 -32.60 -4.80
N PRO A 174 27.27 -31.52 -4.97
CA PRO A 174 26.70 -31.18 -6.26
C PRO A 174 27.53 -30.11 -6.97
N SER A 175 28.11 -30.50 -8.10
CA SER A 175 28.50 -29.58 -9.18
C SER A 175 27.26 -29.24 -9.99
N ALA A 176 26.83 -27.99 -10.01
CA ALA A 176 25.93 -27.49 -11.04
C ALA A 176 26.16 -25.98 -11.26
N THR A 177 26.96 -25.67 -12.28
CA THR A 177 27.04 -24.36 -12.91
C THR A 177 25.74 -24.10 -13.65
N ALA A 178 24.87 -23.24 -13.12
CA ALA A 178 23.75 -22.66 -13.84
C ALA A 178 23.93 -21.15 -13.93
N ALA A 179 23.81 -20.63 -15.14
CA ALA A 179 24.02 -19.24 -15.50
C ALA A 179 22.97 -18.33 -14.86
N VAL A 180 23.45 -17.24 -14.27
CA VAL A 180 22.66 -16.12 -13.73
C VAL A 180 22.08 -15.31 -14.89
N PRO A 181 20.76 -15.12 -15.01
CA PRO A 181 20.22 -14.02 -15.79
C PRO A 181 20.35 -12.70 -15.02
N ASP A 182 20.84 -11.67 -15.73
CA ASP A 182 20.94 -10.29 -15.28
C ASP A 182 19.59 -9.76 -14.77
N ALA A 183 19.42 -9.68 -13.45
CA ALA A 183 18.35 -8.95 -12.78
C ALA A 183 18.77 -7.48 -12.61
N SER A 184 18.77 -6.72 -13.70
CA SER A 184 19.02 -5.29 -13.68
C SER A 184 17.76 -4.52 -14.11
N ALA A 185 16.82 -4.33 -13.18
CA ALA A 185 15.91 -3.18 -13.10
C ALA A 185 14.89 -3.37 -11.96
N ILE A 186 15.29 -3.14 -10.71
CA ILE A 186 14.34 -2.87 -9.62
C ILE A 186 14.61 -1.46 -9.11
N GLY A 187 13.53 -0.70 -9.01
CA GLY A 187 13.53 0.70 -8.64
C GLY A 187 14.29 0.95 -7.35
N THR A 188 15.21 1.91 -7.42
CA THR A 188 15.91 2.44 -6.26
C THR A 188 14.93 3.21 -5.39
N GLY A 189 14.75 2.76 -4.15
CA GLY A 189 14.44 3.67 -3.05
C GLY A 189 13.12 3.45 -2.31
N THR A 190 12.87 2.24 -1.85
CA THR A 190 12.13 2.05 -0.58
C THR A 190 13.14 1.45 0.39
N ALA A 191 13.38 2.10 1.52
CA ALA A 191 14.23 1.57 2.57
C ALA A 191 13.66 0.20 2.98
N ALA A 192 14.53 -0.81 3.12
CA ALA A 192 14.08 -2.14 3.54
C ALA A 192 13.41 -2.02 4.92
N PRO A 193 12.20 -2.58 5.09
CA PRO A 193 11.47 -2.49 6.35
C PRO A 193 12.26 -3.19 7.47
N THR A 194 12.08 -2.75 8.71
CA THR A 194 12.93 -3.03 9.87
C THR A 194 12.76 -4.43 10.47
N GLY A 195 12.47 -5.45 9.67
CA GLY A 195 12.15 -6.80 10.16
C GLY A 195 10.78 -6.87 10.82
N ALA A 196 10.19 -8.06 10.90
CA ALA A 196 8.87 -8.28 11.46
C ALA A 196 8.95 -8.73 12.93
N ASP A 197 8.04 -8.21 13.76
CA ASP A 197 7.86 -8.64 15.15
C ASP A 197 7.05 -9.93 15.24
N VAL A 198 6.06 -10.09 14.36
CA VAL A 198 5.20 -11.28 14.28
C VAL A 198 5.24 -11.88 12.90
N VAL A 199 5.55 -13.17 12.80
CA VAL A 199 5.50 -13.95 11.55
C VAL A 199 4.53 -15.10 11.71
N ARG A 200 3.52 -15.14 10.86
CA ARG A 200 2.60 -16.27 10.70
C ARG A 200 2.90 -17.02 9.41
N LEU A 201 3.09 -18.32 9.57
CA LEU A 201 3.29 -19.24 8.45
C LEU A 201 2.18 -20.26 8.44
N THR A 202 1.39 -20.27 7.36
CA THR A 202 0.36 -21.27 7.12
C THR A 202 0.83 -22.20 6.01
N VAL A 203 0.94 -23.49 6.31
CA VAL A 203 1.24 -24.51 5.30
C VAL A 203 -0.02 -25.29 4.98
N ARG A 204 -0.37 -25.34 3.70
CA ARG A 204 -1.48 -26.14 3.17
C ARG A 204 -0.94 -27.16 2.19
N HIS A 205 -1.21 -28.45 2.42
CA HIS A 205 -0.86 -29.46 1.43
C HIS A 205 -1.81 -29.38 0.22
N GLU A 206 -1.25 -29.19 -0.96
CA GLU A 206 -1.99 -29.32 -2.21
C GLU A 206 -1.92 -30.78 -2.70
N ASN A 207 -2.81 -31.16 -3.62
CA ASN A 207 -2.87 -32.54 -4.13
C ASN A 207 -1.50 -33.00 -4.68
N GLY A 208 -0.91 -34.02 -4.08
CA GLY A 208 0.34 -34.65 -4.54
C GLY A 208 1.53 -34.38 -3.61
N THR A 209 2.63 -33.86 -4.16
CA THR A 209 3.94 -33.70 -3.50
C THR A 209 4.28 -32.25 -3.18
N THR A 210 3.33 -31.32 -3.33
CA THR A 210 3.58 -29.88 -3.18
C THR A 210 2.84 -29.34 -1.96
N ALA A 211 3.50 -28.47 -1.22
CA ALA A 211 2.90 -27.66 -0.18
C ALA A 211 2.85 -26.19 -0.64
N LEU A 212 1.72 -25.54 -0.39
CA LEU A 212 1.57 -24.10 -0.48
C LEU A 212 1.90 -23.50 0.89
N VAL A 213 2.89 -22.62 0.94
CA VAL A 213 3.26 -21.88 2.14
C VAL A 213 2.77 -20.45 1.97
N THR A 214 1.97 -19.99 2.92
CA THR A 214 1.53 -18.60 3.05
C THR A 214 2.27 -17.97 4.21
N LEU A 215 2.94 -16.86 3.94
CA LEU A 215 3.65 -16.03 4.88
C LEU A 215 2.86 -14.74 5.09
N GLU A 216 2.58 -14.42 6.34
CA GLU A 216 2.13 -13.10 6.76
C GLU A 216 3.07 -12.60 7.85
N ALA A 217 3.65 -11.42 7.67
CA ALA A 217 4.58 -10.82 8.61
C ALA A 217 4.16 -9.38 8.94
N PHE A 218 4.24 -9.01 10.23
CA PHE A 218 3.76 -7.76 10.81
C PHE A 218 4.87 -7.07 11.62
N ASP A 219 4.95 -5.74 11.53
CA ASP A 219 5.73 -4.83 12.39
C ASP A 219 4.70 -4.16 13.34
N ASP A 220 4.85 -4.27 14.66
CA ASP A 220 3.85 -3.83 15.68
C ASP A 220 4.14 -2.41 16.23
#